data_AF-A0A921QS10-F1
#
_entry.id   AF-A0A921QS10-F1
#
_cell.length_a   1.000
_cell.length_b   1.000
_cell.length_c   1.000
_cell.angle_alpha   90.00
_cell.angle_beta   90.00
_cell.angle_gamma   90.00
#
_symmetry.space_group_name_H-M   'P 1'
#
loop_
_entity.id
_entity.type
_entity.pdbx_description
1 polymer ?
#
loop_
_entity_poly.entity_id
_entity_poly.type
_entity_poly.pdbx_seq_one_letter_code
_entity_poly.pdbx_strand_id
1 'polypeptide(L)'
;MGLLSSLPPHRRGALSGGGWQWSFLDVVWGVFLIAVVVFLALVFTPRRGDPVLTAASVARAGGSGGAVPPCAASEVDLLPCEDPRRSSRLSREMNYYRERHCPARGEALACLVPPPRGYRVPVPWPESLHKVRVVGIGL
;
A
#
# COMPACT_ATOMS: atom_id res chain seq x y z
N MET A 1 57.59 -47.37 9.82
CA MET A 1 57.00 -47.53 11.18
C MET A 1 55.96 -46.44 11.40
N GLY A 2 54.77 -46.61 10.82
CA GLY A 2 53.74 -45.59 10.78
C GLY A 2 52.53 -45.94 11.62
N LEU A 3 52.00 -44.88 12.24
CA LEU A 3 50.58 -44.53 12.40
C LEU A 3 49.69 -45.40 13.31
N LEU A 4 49.17 -44.70 14.33
CA LEU A 4 47.77 -44.65 14.75
C LEU A 4 46.90 -45.89 14.48
N SER A 5 46.38 -46.52 15.54
CA SER A 5 44.97 -46.94 15.66
C SER A 5 44.74 -47.79 16.91
N SER A 6 44.36 -47.17 18.03
CA SER A 6 43.72 -47.88 19.14
C SER A 6 42.85 -46.93 19.97
N LEU A 7 41.91 -46.24 19.32
CA LEU A 7 40.82 -45.59 20.07
C LEU A 7 39.89 -46.70 20.62
N PRO A 8 39.43 -46.57 21.88
CA PRO A 8 38.48 -47.49 22.47
C PRO A 8 37.12 -47.39 21.76
N PRO A 9 36.30 -48.46 21.77
CA PRO A 9 35.03 -48.48 21.07
C PRO A 9 34.09 -47.41 21.63
N HIS A 10 33.53 -46.61 20.72
CA HIS A 10 32.39 -45.75 20.96
C HIS A 10 31.28 -46.57 21.60
N ARG A 11 31.02 -46.41 22.91
CA ARG A 11 29.77 -46.85 23.52
C ARG A 11 28.66 -46.17 22.74
N ARG A 12 28.01 -46.90 21.84
CA ARG A 12 26.63 -46.58 21.48
C ARG A 12 25.84 -46.81 22.76
N GLY A 13 25.65 -45.70 23.50
CA GLY A 13 24.65 -45.63 24.54
C GLY A 13 23.36 -46.15 23.95
N ALA A 14 22.81 -47.13 24.66
CA ALA A 14 21.60 -47.84 24.32
C ALA A 14 20.50 -46.88 23.84
N LEU A 15 19.71 -47.34 22.87
CA LEU A 15 18.33 -46.90 22.72
C LEU A 15 17.59 -47.24 24.02
N SER A 16 17.70 -46.33 25.00
CA SER A 16 16.82 -46.28 26.16
C SER A 16 15.83 -45.18 25.84
N GLY A 17 14.56 -45.55 25.68
CA GLY A 17 13.46 -44.63 25.46
C GLY A 17 13.36 -43.64 26.62
N GLY A 18 14.02 -42.50 26.48
CA GLY A 18 13.80 -41.34 27.32
C GLY A 18 12.46 -40.74 26.93
N GLY A 19 11.44 -40.99 27.76
CA GLY A 19 10.13 -40.37 27.61
C GLY A 19 10.29 -38.86 27.45
N TRP A 20 9.51 -38.28 26.54
CA TRP A 20 9.41 -36.84 26.36
C TRP A 20 8.96 -36.21 27.69
N GLN A 21 9.92 -35.84 28.56
CA GLN A 21 9.67 -35.05 29.75
C GLN A 21 9.46 -33.61 29.31
N TRP A 22 8.29 -33.32 28.72
CA TRP A 22 7.86 -31.94 28.53
C TRP A 22 7.92 -31.26 29.89
N SER A 23 8.69 -30.18 30.01
CA SER A 23 8.67 -29.42 31.24
C SER A 23 7.23 -28.94 31.44
N PHE A 24 6.74 -28.93 32.68
CA PHE A 24 5.45 -28.32 32.99
C PHE A 24 5.37 -26.90 32.41
N LEU A 25 6.51 -26.21 32.39
CA LEU A 25 6.65 -24.89 31.78
C LEU A 25 6.35 -24.90 30.27
N ASP A 26 6.79 -25.91 29.51
CA ASP A 26 6.55 -26.00 28.06
C ASP A 26 5.06 -26.19 27.74
N VAL A 27 4.34 -26.95 28.55
CA VAL A 27 2.88 -27.15 28.41
C VAL A 27 2.14 -25.85 28.73
N VAL A 28 2.52 -25.18 29.81
CA VAL A 28 1.92 -23.91 30.23
C VAL A 28 2.15 -22.81 29.18
N TRP A 29 3.37 -22.71 28.63
CA TRP A 29 3.69 -21.78 27.56
C TRP A 29 2.99 -22.14 26.25
N GLY A 30 2.89 -23.42 25.90
CA GLY A 30 2.16 -23.87 24.73
C GLY A 30 0.67 -23.48 24.77
N VAL A 31 0.00 -23.72 25.90
CA VAL A 31 -1.40 -23.33 26.11
C VAL A 31 -1.57 -21.81 26.04
N PHE A 32 -0.66 -21.06 26.66
CA PHE A 32 -0.67 -19.60 26.61
C PHE A 32 -0.50 -19.07 25.18
N LEU A 33 0.46 -19.59 24.41
CA LEU A 33 0.69 -19.18 23.02
C LEU A 33 -0.49 -19.52 22.11
N ILE A 34 -1.11 -20.70 22.29
CA ILE A 34 -2.31 -21.09 21.54
C ILE A 34 -3.47 -20.12 21.87
N ALA A 35 -3.67 -19.79 23.15
CA ALA A 35 -4.73 -18.87 23.57
C ALA A 35 -4.53 -17.47 22.97
N VAL A 36 -3.29 -16.96 22.95
CA VAL A 36 -2.95 -15.67 22.32
C VAL A 36 -3.20 -15.73 20.81
N VAL A 37 -2.77 -16.78 20.12
CA VAL A 37 -3.01 -16.93 18.67
C VAL A 37 -4.49 -17.00 18.34
N VAL A 38 -5.28 -17.74 19.11
CA VAL A 38 -6.74 -17.81 18.94
C VAL A 38 -7.39 -16.45 19.20
N PHE A 39 -6.98 -15.74 20.26
CA PHE A 39 -7.47 -14.40 20.54
C PHE A 39 -7.15 -13.44 19.40
N LEU A 40 -5.90 -13.44 18.91
CA LEU A 40 -5.49 -12.62 17.77
C LEU A 40 -6.28 -13.00 16.52
N ALA A 41 -6.49 -14.28 16.24
CA ALA A 41 -7.31 -14.71 15.12
C ALA A 41 -8.76 -14.21 15.27
N LEU A 42 -9.37 -14.28 16.44
CA LEU A 42 -10.74 -13.81 16.67
C LEU A 42 -10.88 -12.28 16.56
N VAL A 43 -9.83 -11.52 16.93
CA VAL A 43 -9.82 -10.05 16.84
C VAL A 43 -9.46 -9.57 15.43
N PHE A 44 -8.50 -10.23 14.78
CA PHE A 44 -7.89 -9.78 13.51
C PHE A 44 -8.37 -10.55 12.28
N THR A 45 -9.18 -11.60 12.42
CA THR A 45 -10.00 -12.10 11.30
C THR A 45 -11.35 -11.39 11.34
N PRO A 46 -11.51 -10.24 10.66
CA PRO A 46 -12.82 -9.62 10.54
C PRO A 46 -13.74 -10.63 9.87
N ARG A 47 -15.01 -10.67 10.30
CA ARG A 47 -16.06 -11.49 9.69
C ARG A 47 -15.87 -11.49 8.18
N ARG A 48 -15.53 -12.66 7.63
CA ARG A 48 -15.40 -12.95 6.21
C ARG A 48 -16.79 -12.83 5.58
N GLY A 49 -17.24 -11.59 5.38
CA GLY A 49 -18.64 -11.27 5.11
C GLY A 49 -18.86 -10.11 4.15
N ASP A 50 -17.81 -9.50 3.60
CA ASP A 50 -17.96 -8.55 2.51
C ASP A 50 -17.59 -9.25 1.20
N PRO A 51 -18.54 -9.49 0.27
CA PRO A 51 -18.17 -9.89 -1.07
C PRO A 51 -17.29 -8.77 -1.64
N VAL A 52 -16.08 -9.12 -2.02
CA VAL A 52 -15.22 -8.29 -2.86
C VAL A 52 -16.09 -7.87 -4.04
N LEU A 53 -16.53 -6.60 -4.05
CA LEU A 53 -17.01 -5.93 -5.23
C LEU A 53 -15.93 -6.14 -6.27
N THR A 54 -16.20 -7.08 -7.18
CA THR A 54 -15.39 -7.29 -8.35
C THR A 54 -15.19 -5.92 -8.99
N ALA A 55 -13.93 -5.55 -9.23
CA ALA A 55 -13.54 -4.31 -9.89
C ALA A 55 -14.17 -4.11 -11.29
N ALA A 56 -15.02 -5.04 -11.73
CA ALA A 56 -15.74 -5.05 -12.99
C ALA A 56 -16.93 -4.07 -13.05
N SER A 57 -17.44 -3.55 -11.93
CA SER A 57 -18.62 -2.65 -11.95
C SER A 57 -18.30 -1.15 -11.97
N VAL A 58 -17.04 -0.73 -11.81
CA VAL A 58 -16.66 0.70 -11.87
C VAL A 58 -16.34 1.17 -13.29
N ALA A 59 -16.18 0.25 -14.25
CA ALA A 59 -15.88 0.58 -15.63
C ALA A 59 -17.14 0.66 -16.50
N ARG A 60 -17.91 1.76 -16.36
CA ARG A 60 -18.66 2.45 -17.44
C ARG A 60 -19.57 3.56 -16.90
N ALA A 61 -18.97 4.67 -16.47
CA ALA A 61 -19.68 5.94 -16.41
C ALA A 61 -18.75 7.04 -16.93
N GLY A 62 -19.07 7.56 -18.12
CA GLY A 62 -18.29 8.52 -18.90
C GLY A 62 -18.27 8.01 -20.35
N GLY A 63 -19.31 8.19 -21.16
CA GLY A 63 -20.08 9.44 -21.33
C GLY A 63 -19.44 10.19 -22.51
N SER A 64 -20.10 10.07 -23.66
CA SER A 64 -19.88 10.66 -25.01
C SER A 64 -18.58 11.42 -25.32
N GLY A 65 -18.02 11.13 -26.51
CA GLY A 65 -16.96 11.91 -27.17
C GLY A 65 -17.40 13.31 -27.62
N GLY A 66 -17.99 14.09 -26.73
CA GLY A 66 -18.23 15.52 -26.89
C GLY A 66 -16.98 16.31 -26.52
N ALA A 67 -16.75 17.43 -27.20
CA ALA A 67 -15.69 18.37 -26.86
C ALA A 67 -15.90 18.92 -25.44
N VAL A 68 -14.92 18.71 -24.56
CA VAL A 68 -14.94 19.27 -23.19
C VAL A 68 -14.70 20.79 -23.29
N PRO A 69 -15.54 21.64 -22.69
CA PRO A 69 -15.37 23.09 -22.76
C PRO A 69 -14.13 23.56 -21.98
N PRO A 70 -13.54 24.71 -22.36
CA PRO A 70 -12.46 25.31 -21.59
C PRO A 70 -12.97 25.82 -20.23
N CYS A 71 -12.14 25.72 -19.19
CA CYS A 71 -12.45 26.27 -17.87
C CYS A 71 -12.51 27.80 -17.89
N ALA A 72 -13.36 28.39 -17.04
CA ALA A 72 -13.33 29.82 -16.78
C ALA A 72 -12.03 30.21 -16.05
N ALA A 73 -11.54 31.43 -16.25
CA ALA A 73 -10.28 31.89 -15.66
C ALA A 73 -10.26 31.80 -14.12
N SER A 74 -11.41 31.96 -13.46
CA SER A 74 -11.56 31.82 -12.00
C SER A 74 -11.51 30.38 -11.49
N GLU A 75 -11.65 29.40 -12.39
CA GLU A 75 -11.77 27.97 -12.04
C GLU A 75 -10.51 27.18 -12.36
N VAL A 76 -9.55 27.79 -13.08
CA VAL A 76 -8.29 27.14 -13.49
C VAL A 76 -7.45 26.70 -12.28
N ASP A 77 -7.45 27.51 -11.21
CA ASP A 77 -6.67 27.25 -10.00
C ASP A 77 -7.49 26.51 -8.93
N LEU A 78 -8.74 26.14 -9.23
CA LEU A 78 -9.59 25.44 -8.28
C LEU A 78 -9.14 23.98 -8.15
N LEU A 79 -8.75 23.60 -6.92
CA LEU A 79 -8.44 22.22 -6.58
C LEU A 79 -9.61 21.60 -5.79
N PRO A 80 -10.62 21.00 -6.45
CA PRO A 80 -11.91 20.66 -5.83
C PRO A 80 -11.82 19.62 -4.70
N CYS A 81 -10.80 18.76 -4.72
CA CYS A 81 -10.58 17.77 -3.66
C CYS A 81 -9.86 18.33 -2.42
N GLU A 82 -9.27 19.53 -2.51
CA GLU A 82 -8.45 20.16 -1.48
C GLU A 82 -8.97 21.55 -1.10
N ASP A 83 -10.25 21.84 -1.35
CA ASP A 83 -10.87 23.15 -1.12
C ASP A 83 -10.94 23.49 0.39
N PRO A 84 -10.31 24.60 0.84
CA PRO A 84 -10.37 25.07 2.23
C PRO A 84 -11.80 25.27 2.76
N ARG A 85 -12.74 25.66 1.88
CA ARG A 85 -14.14 25.86 2.25
C ARG A 85 -14.84 24.54 2.57
N ARG A 86 -14.47 23.46 1.89
CA ARG A 86 -14.99 22.12 2.16
C ARG A 86 -14.31 21.54 3.39
N SER A 87 -12.97 21.56 3.47
CA SER A 87 -12.22 21.01 4.60
C SER A 87 -12.59 21.66 5.94
N SER A 88 -12.86 22.97 5.95
CA SER A 88 -13.30 23.67 7.17
C SER A 88 -14.63 23.20 7.76
N ARG A 89 -15.47 22.52 6.96
CA ARG A 89 -16.79 21.99 7.38
C ARG A 89 -16.71 20.56 7.92
N LEU A 90 -15.55 19.91 7.81
CA LEU A 90 -15.36 18.52 8.20
C LEU A 90 -14.94 18.37 9.67
N SER A 91 -15.13 17.16 10.21
CA SER A 91 -14.72 16.84 11.57
C SER A 91 -13.21 16.98 11.77
N ARG A 92 -12.82 17.46 12.96
CA ARG A 92 -11.41 17.53 13.39
C ARG A 92 -10.94 16.25 14.06
N GLU A 93 -11.84 15.33 14.34
CA GLU A 93 -11.51 14.04 14.90
C GLU A 93 -10.60 13.26 13.95
N MET A 94 -9.54 12.65 14.49
CA MET A 94 -8.58 11.84 13.74
C MET A 94 -7.93 12.56 12.53
N ASN A 95 -7.96 13.90 12.49
CA ASN A 95 -7.53 14.69 11.33
C ASN A 95 -8.32 14.44 10.03
N TYR A 96 -9.59 14.02 10.13
CA TYR A 96 -10.45 13.76 8.97
C TYR A 96 -10.52 14.95 8.00
N TYR A 97 -10.57 16.18 8.50
CA TYR A 97 -10.54 17.40 7.69
C TYR A 97 -9.29 17.59 6.79
N ARG A 98 -8.18 16.87 7.06
CA ARG A 98 -6.94 16.91 6.27
C ARG A 98 -6.90 15.89 5.14
N GLU A 99 -7.87 14.98 5.10
CA GLU A 99 -7.94 13.97 4.03
C GLU A 99 -8.48 14.58 2.73
N ARG A 100 -8.34 13.84 1.62
CA ARG A 100 -8.79 14.27 0.29
C ARG A 100 -10.29 14.02 0.13
N HIS A 101 -11.09 15.07 0.24
CA HIS A 101 -12.55 15.00 0.15
C HIS A 101 -13.03 15.53 -1.19
N CYS A 102 -12.93 14.68 -2.21
CA CYS A 102 -13.38 15.01 -3.55
C CYS A 102 -14.92 15.15 -3.63
N PRO A 103 -15.42 16.10 -4.44
CA PRO A 103 -16.85 16.20 -4.71
C PRO A 103 -17.38 14.95 -5.43
N ALA A 104 -18.69 14.72 -5.32
CA ALA A 104 -19.34 13.66 -6.08
C ALA A 104 -19.21 13.91 -7.59
N ARG A 105 -19.32 12.85 -8.41
CA ARG A 105 -19.11 12.93 -9.88
C ARG A 105 -20.02 13.93 -10.61
N GLY A 106 -21.14 14.35 -10.01
CA GLY A 106 -22.04 15.38 -10.57
C GLY A 106 -21.73 16.81 -10.13
N GLU A 107 -20.94 17.00 -9.05
CA GLU A 107 -20.51 18.30 -8.54
C GLU A 107 -19.13 18.71 -9.08
N ALA A 108 -18.38 17.76 -9.65
CA ALA A 108 -17.06 18.01 -10.20
C ALA A 108 -17.18 18.84 -11.50
N LEU A 109 -16.47 19.98 -11.55
CA LEU A 109 -16.33 20.76 -12.77
C LEU A 109 -15.61 19.90 -13.83
N ALA A 110 -16.30 19.63 -14.93
CA ALA A 110 -15.76 18.91 -16.09
C ALA A 110 -15.36 19.92 -17.17
N CYS A 111 -14.21 20.57 -16.99
CA CYS A 111 -13.66 21.51 -17.95
C CYS A 111 -12.17 21.25 -18.19
N LEU A 112 -11.67 21.66 -19.36
CA LEU A 112 -10.26 21.56 -19.71
C LEU A 112 -9.56 22.88 -19.40
N VAL A 113 -8.52 22.83 -18.57
CA VAL A 113 -7.66 24.01 -18.34
C VAL A 113 -6.91 24.35 -19.63
N PRO A 114 -7.06 25.56 -20.18
CA PRO A 114 -6.38 25.92 -21.41
C PRO A 114 -4.86 26.06 -21.16
N PRO A 115 -4.02 25.70 -22.14
CA PRO A 115 -2.59 25.94 -22.03
C PRO A 115 -2.29 27.44 -21.96
N PRO A 116 -1.34 27.88 -21.11
CA PRO A 116 -0.98 29.28 -21.00
C PRO A 116 -0.34 29.81 -22.30
N ARG A 117 -0.38 31.14 -22.48
CA ARG A 117 0.20 31.78 -23.67
C ARG A 117 1.71 31.48 -23.75
N GLY A 118 2.15 30.97 -24.90
CA GLY A 118 3.55 30.62 -25.13
C GLY A 118 3.97 29.24 -24.62
N TYR A 119 3.03 28.44 -24.07
CA TYR A 119 3.30 27.04 -23.74
C TYR A 119 3.67 26.26 -25.00
N ARG A 120 4.86 25.66 -25.01
CA ARG A 120 5.33 24.79 -26.08
C ARG A 120 5.16 23.34 -25.64
N VAL A 121 4.66 22.51 -26.55
CA VAL A 121 4.59 21.06 -26.30
C VAL A 121 6.00 20.57 -25.96
N PRO A 122 6.18 19.87 -24.82
CA PRO A 122 7.49 19.37 -24.44
C PRO A 122 8.00 18.37 -25.49
N VAL A 123 9.33 18.26 -25.58
CA VAL A 123 9.97 17.30 -26.47
C VAL A 123 9.54 15.88 -26.06
N PRO A 124 9.06 15.05 -26.99
CA PRO A 124 8.65 13.69 -26.66
C PRO A 124 9.83 12.85 -26.21
N TRP A 125 9.55 11.85 -25.36
CA TRP A 125 10.52 10.80 -25.05
C TRP A 125 10.58 9.82 -26.24
N PRO A 126 11.76 9.30 -26.66
CA PRO A 126 13.08 9.37 -26.04
C PRO A 126 13.97 10.56 -26.46
N GLU A 127 13.53 11.39 -27.41
CA GLU A 127 14.34 12.50 -27.96
C GLU A 127 14.74 13.56 -26.93
N SER A 128 14.00 13.65 -25.83
CA SER A 128 14.32 14.47 -24.66
C SER A 128 15.67 14.10 -24.02
N LEU A 129 16.13 12.85 -24.13
CA LEU A 129 17.39 12.37 -23.54
C LEU A 129 18.62 13.13 -24.07
N HIS A 130 18.61 13.50 -25.35
CA HIS A 130 19.75 14.18 -25.98
C HIS A 130 19.60 15.71 -26.01
N LYS A 131 18.37 16.20 -25.83
CA LYS A 131 18.05 17.65 -25.82
C LYS A 131 18.19 18.27 -24.43
N VAL A 132 17.93 17.52 -23.37
CA VAL A 132 18.22 17.94 -21.99
C VAL A 132 19.66 17.54 -21.68
N ARG A 133 20.62 18.44 -21.94
CA ARG A 133 21.99 18.24 -21.46
C ARG A 133 21.95 18.31 -19.94
N VAL A 134 21.89 17.16 -19.27
CA VAL A 134 22.21 17.08 -17.84
C VAL A 134 23.64 17.59 -17.73
N VAL A 135 23.81 18.84 -17.29
CA VAL A 135 25.12 19.39 -16.95
C VAL A 135 25.70 18.40 -15.94
N GLY A 136 26.81 17.76 -16.33
CA GLY A 136 27.39 16.68 -15.57
C GLY A 136 27.57 17.10 -14.11
N ILE A 137 26.98 16.32 -13.20
CA ILE A 137 27.44 16.25 -11.83
C ILE A 137 28.81 15.60 -11.93
N GLY A 138 29.85 16.43 -12.12
CA GLY A 138 31.23 15.98 -12.15
C GLY A 138 31.60 15.43 -10.78
N LEU A 139 31.83 14.11 -10.73
CA LEU A 139 32.69 13.46 -9.74
C LEU A 139 34.15 13.63 -10.16
#